data_AF-A0A432Q0G2-F1
#
_entry.id   AF-A0A432Q0G2-F1
#
_cell.length_a   1.000
_cell.length_b   1.000
_cell.length_c   1.000
_cell.angle_alpha   90.00
_cell.angle_beta   90.00
_cell.angle_gamma   90.00
#
_symmetry.space_group_name_H-M   'P 1'
#
loop_
_entity.id
_entity.type
_entity.pdbx_description
1 polymer ?
#
loop_
_entity_poly.entity_id
_entity_poly.type
_entity_poly.pdbx_seq_one_letter_code
_entity_poly.pdbx_strand_id
1 'polypeptide(L)'
;PYTVNLIPEFWKFTDLKNFLKRELNLKLSLYLFTLSGISFFLKAISTYLLVKSLLNLNFFKYTLGFLGGELSSILPVHSFMGFGTYEAGFLLPLKLIGFEVKEGLKVGFIVHNFLLLSSAFWGIVSILYLHTFFRRSP
;
A
#
# COMPACT_ATOMS: atom_id res chain seq x y z
N PRO A 1 -0.11 -3.26 25.96
CA PRO A 1 0.58 -3.78 27.16
C PRO A 1 0.24 -5.24 27.52
N TYR A 2 -0.90 -5.82 27.07
CA TYR A 2 -1.23 -7.24 27.32
C TYR A 2 -1.08 -8.17 26.10
N THR A 3 -1.11 -7.64 24.88
CA THR A 3 -1.04 -8.43 23.63
C THR A 3 0.38 -8.88 23.25
N VAL A 4 1.41 -8.22 23.79
CA VAL A 4 2.82 -8.50 23.45
C VAL A 4 3.33 -9.80 24.11
N ASN A 5 2.62 -10.30 25.14
CA ASN A 5 2.95 -11.56 25.80
C ASN A 5 2.46 -12.80 25.02
N LEU A 6 1.64 -12.63 23.98
CA LEU A 6 1.21 -13.74 23.10
C LEU A 6 2.27 -14.13 22.06
N ILE A 7 3.32 -13.31 21.88
CA ILE A 7 4.37 -13.57 20.90
C ILE A 7 5.31 -14.65 21.45
N PRO A 8 5.48 -15.79 20.75
CA PRO A 8 6.36 -16.87 21.19
C PRO A 8 7.82 -16.39 21.24
N GLU A 9 8.54 -16.80 22.28
CA GLU A 9 9.95 -16.44 22.50
C GLU A 9 10.86 -17.32 21.65
N PHE A 10 10.85 -17.09 20.34
CA PHE A 10 11.70 -17.82 19.40
C PHE A 10 12.67 -16.86 18.70
N TRP A 11 13.95 -16.94 19.04
CA TRP A 11 15.06 -16.30 18.31
C TRP A 11 14.86 -14.78 18.07
N LYS A 12 14.62 -14.33 16.83
CA LYS A 12 14.39 -12.91 16.46
C LYS A 12 13.09 -12.32 17.03
N PHE A 13 12.13 -13.15 17.42
CA PHE A 13 10.88 -12.67 18.02
C PHE A 13 11.09 -12.10 19.43
N THR A 14 12.14 -12.51 20.14
CA THR A 14 12.48 -11.97 21.48
C THR A 14 12.99 -10.53 21.38
N ASP A 15 13.86 -10.24 20.41
CA ASP A 15 14.34 -8.87 20.15
C ASP A 15 13.21 -7.95 19.67
N LEU A 16 12.35 -8.45 18.78
CA LEU A 16 11.14 -7.75 18.35
C LEU A 16 10.20 -7.50 19.54
N LYS A 17 9.96 -8.50 20.40
CA LYS A 17 9.13 -8.39 21.61
C LYS A 17 9.67 -7.33 22.57
N ASN A 18 10.98 -7.30 22.78
CA ASN A 18 11.65 -6.32 23.65
C ASN A 18 11.62 -4.90 23.03
N PHE A 19 11.83 -4.79 21.72
CA PHE A 19 11.69 -3.54 20.98
C PHE A 19 10.25 -3.00 21.05
N LEU A 20 9.25 -3.84 20.77
CA LEU A 20 7.84 -3.47 20.86
C LEU A 20 7.45 -3.06 22.29
N LYS A 21 7.95 -3.76 23.33
CA LYS A 21 7.71 -3.36 24.73
C LYS A 21 8.34 -2.01 25.09
N ARG A 22 9.52 -1.70 24.53
CA ARG A 22 10.25 -0.47 24.82
C ARG A 22 9.69 0.73 24.07
N GLU A 23 9.35 0.56 22.79
CA GLU A 23 9.00 1.66 21.88
C GLU A 23 7.48 1.83 21.69
N LEU A 24 6.66 0.76 21.77
CA LEU A 24 5.21 0.88 21.56
C LEU A 24 4.47 1.28 22.83
N ASN A 25 4.30 2.59 22.98
CA ASN A 25 3.22 3.14 23.79
C ASN A 25 1.86 2.87 23.10
N LEU A 26 0.84 2.43 23.84
CA LEU A 26 -0.52 2.23 23.32
C LEU A 26 -1.04 3.46 22.56
N LYS A 27 -0.79 4.66 23.09
CA LYS A 27 -1.22 5.91 22.45
C LYS A 27 -0.55 6.11 21.09
N LEU A 28 0.75 5.83 21.01
CA LEU A 28 1.51 5.90 19.76
C LEU A 28 1.03 4.85 18.75
N SER A 29 0.81 3.62 19.20
CA SER A 29 0.30 2.53 18.35
C SER A 29 -1.07 2.86 17.75
N LEU A 30 -1.99 3.42 18.54
CA LEU A 30 -3.30 3.86 18.06
C LEU A 30 -3.16 5.01 17.06
N TYR A 31 -2.29 5.99 17.35
CA TYR A 31 -2.04 7.11 16.45
C TYR A 31 -1.50 6.65 15.08
N LEU A 32 -0.48 5.79 15.06
CA LEU A 32 0.08 5.23 13.83
C LEU A 32 -0.94 4.39 13.06
N PHE A 33 -1.75 3.60 13.77
CA PHE A 33 -2.82 2.81 13.16
C PHE A 33 -3.86 3.72 12.48
N THR A 34 -4.32 4.77 13.15
CA THR A 34 -5.27 5.74 12.59
C THR A 34 -4.70 6.44 11.36
N LEU A 35 -3.47 6.93 11.42
CA LEU A 35 -2.81 7.56 10.27
C LEU A 35 -2.66 6.61 9.07
N SER A 36 -2.24 5.37 9.33
CA SER A 36 -2.09 4.35 8.29
C SER A 36 -3.44 4.01 7.65
N GLY A 37 -4.50 3.90 8.47
CA GLY A 37 -5.86 3.70 7.99
C GLY A 37 -6.33 4.85 7.10
N ILE A 38 -6.15 6.10 7.54
CA ILE A 38 -6.50 7.28 6.75
C ILE A 38 -5.73 7.29 5.42
N SER A 39 -4.43 7.04 5.45
CA SER A 39 -3.59 6.98 4.24
C SER A 39 -4.08 5.90 3.26
N PHE A 40 -4.41 4.71 3.76
CA PHE A 40 -4.95 3.62 2.96
C PHE A 40 -6.28 4.00 2.27
N PHE A 41 -7.21 4.60 3.01
CA PHE A 41 -8.49 5.03 2.44
C PHE A 41 -8.33 6.17 1.44
N LEU A 42 -7.45 7.14 1.70
CA LEU A 42 -7.15 8.20 0.74
C LEU A 42 -6.56 7.65 -0.56
N LYS A 43 -5.64 6.68 -0.45
CA LYS A 43 -5.10 5.96 -1.60
C LYS A 43 -6.20 5.27 -2.39
N ALA A 44 -7.07 4.52 -1.72
CA ALA A 44 -8.19 3.80 -2.34
C ALA A 44 -9.18 4.75 -3.05
N ILE A 45 -9.54 5.86 -2.41
CA ILE A 45 -10.45 6.87 -2.98
C ILE A 45 -9.82 7.53 -4.21
N SER A 46 -8.56 7.96 -4.12
CA SER A 46 -7.86 8.63 -5.22
C SER A 46 -7.80 7.75 -6.47
N THR A 47 -7.40 6.50 -6.29
CA THR A 47 -7.27 5.52 -7.38
C THR A 47 -8.63 5.07 -7.93
N TYR A 48 -9.66 4.95 -7.08
CA TYR A 48 -11.03 4.71 -7.52
C TYR A 48 -11.55 5.84 -8.41
N LEU A 49 -11.39 7.10 -7.99
CA LEU A 49 -11.83 8.26 -8.77
C LEU A 49 -11.16 8.31 -10.14
N LEU A 50 -9.87 8.00 -10.19
CA LEU A 50 -9.11 7.91 -11.44
C LEU A 50 -9.66 6.82 -12.36
N VAL A 51 -9.85 5.60 -11.87
CA VAL A 51 -10.39 4.49 -12.67
C VAL A 51 -11.83 4.75 -13.10
N LYS A 52 -12.65 5.32 -12.21
CA LYS A 52 -14.03 5.72 -12.54
C LYS A 52 -14.05 6.73 -13.67
N SER A 53 -13.14 7.71 -13.67
CA SER A 53 -13.04 8.72 -14.72
C SER A 53 -12.59 8.15 -16.06
N LEU A 54 -11.73 7.13 -16.08
CA LEU A 54 -11.13 6.60 -17.32
C LEU A 54 -11.90 5.41 -17.91
N LEU A 55 -12.46 4.55 -17.07
CA LEU A 55 -13.03 3.25 -17.47
C LEU A 55 -14.45 3.01 -16.96
N ASN A 56 -15.03 3.96 -16.22
CA ASN A 56 -16.39 3.89 -15.64
C ASN A 56 -16.68 2.57 -14.90
N LEU A 57 -15.68 2.06 -14.17
CA LEU A 57 -15.74 0.78 -13.48
C LEU A 57 -16.55 0.90 -12.17
N ASN A 58 -17.41 -0.10 -11.91
CA ASN A 58 -18.25 -0.12 -10.72
C ASN A 58 -17.42 -0.23 -9.42
N PHE A 59 -17.81 0.51 -8.37
CA PHE A 59 -17.17 0.52 -7.06
C PHE A 59 -16.88 -0.87 -6.48
N PHE A 60 -17.81 -1.82 -6.56
CA PHE A 60 -17.61 -3.16 -6.00
C PHE A 60 -16.54 -3.96 -6.74
N LYS A 61 -16.57 -3.89 -8.08
CA LYS A 61 -15.54 -4.52 -8.93
C LYS A 61 -14.18 -3.89 -8.64
N TYR A 62 -14.13 -2.56 -8.57
CA TYR A 62 -12.91 -1.83 -8.26
C TYR A 62 -12.34 -2.26 -6.91
N THR A 63 -13.16 -2.27 -5.86
CA THR A 63 -12.74 -2.60 -4.50
C THR A 63 -12.19 -4.01 -4.41
N LEU A 64 -12.83 -5.00 -5.06
CA LEU A 64 -12.32 -6.37 -5.11
C LEU A 64 -10.95 -6.46 -5.77
N GLY A 65 -10.78 -5.81 -6.92
CA GLY A 65 -9.48 -5.75 -7.60
C GLY A 65 -8.41 -5.03 -6.75
N PHE A 66 -8.76 -3.88 -6.20
CA PHE A 66 -7.87 -3.08 -5.37
C PHE A 66 -7.36 -3.85 -4.15
N LEU A 67 -8.24 -4.56 -3.42
CA LEU A 67 -7.83 -5.40 -2.29
C LEU A 67 -6.89 -6.52 -2.73
N GLY A 68 -7.13 -7.15 -3.89
CA GLY A 68 -6.23 -8.17 -4.44
C GLY A 68 -4.84 -7.63 -4.78
N GLY A 69 -4.77 -6.45 -5.43
CA GLY A 69 -3.51 -5.77 -5.72
C GLY A 69 -2.75 -5.38 -4.45
N GLU A 70 -3.45 -4.85 -3.45
CA GLU A 70 -2.87 -4.48 -2.15
C GLU A 70 -2.36 -5.71 -1.38
N LEU A 71 -3.11 -6.82 -1.37
CA LEU A 71 -2.64 -8.08 -0.78
C LEU A 71 -1.39 -8.60 -1.51
N SER A 72 -1.35 -8.49 -2.84
CA SER A 72 -0.18 -8.88 -3.62
C SER A 72 1.07 -8.08 -3.26
N SER A 73 0.94 -6.83 -2.78
CA SER A 73 2.07 -5.99 -2.38
C SER A 73 2.75 -6.45 -1.08
N ILE A 74 2.06 -7.26 -0.27
CA ILE A 74 2.55 -7.78 1.00
C ILE A 74 3.23 -9.15 0.81
N LEU A 75 2.99 -9.81 -0.32
CA LEU A 75 3.58 -11.12 -0.62
C LEU A 75 5.09 -11.01 -0.83
N PRO A 76 5.87 -12.02 -0.41
CA PRO A 76 7.33 -12.04 -0.60
C PRO A 76 7.76 -12.30 -2.06
N VAL A 77 6.80 -12.30 -2.99
CA VAL A 77 7.03 -12.51 -4.43
C VAL A 77 6.61 -11.23 -5.14
N HIS A 78 7.61 -10.47 -5.58
CA HIS A 78 7.41 -9.25 -6.35
C HIS A 78 8.36 -9.24 -7.56
N SER A 79 7.85 -8.79 -8.70
CA SER A 79 8.69 -8.49 -9.86
C SER A 79 9.42 -7.16 -9.70
N PHE A 80 10.24 -6.79 -10.68
CA PHE A 80 10.82 -5.45 -10.76
C PHE A 80 9.72 -4.38 -10.74
N MET A 81 9.81 -3.44 -9.79
CA MET A 81 8.78 -2.42 -9.51
C MET A 81 7.37 -2.98 -9.27
N GLY A 82 7.22 -4.27 -8.98
CA GLY A 82 5.92 -4.92 -8.79
C GLY A 82 5.14 -5.22 -10.08
N PHE A 83 5.70 -4.95 -11.28
CA PHE A 83 5.01 -5.17 -12.55
C PHE A 83 4.72 -6.65 -12.83
N GLY A 84 3.53 -6.95 -13.32
CA GLY A 84 3.02 -8.31 -13.48
C GLY A 84 2.44 -8.87 -12.19
N THR A 85 3.12 -8.74 -11.05
CA THR A 85 2.63 -9.25 -9.76
C THR A 85 1.44 -8.45 -9.24
N TYR A 86 1.53 -7.11 -9.22
CA TYR A 86 0.44 -6.26 -8.74
C TYR A 86 -0.78 -6.34 -9.67
N GLU A 87 -0.56 -6.32 -10.99
CA GLU A 87 -1.62 -6.43 -11.99
C GLU A 87 -2.30 -7.80 -11.95
N ALA A 88 -1.54 -8.89 -11.73
CA ALA A 88 -2.12 -10.21 -11.50
C ALA A 88 -2.92 -10.27 -10.19
N GLY A 89 -2.41 -9.66 -9.12
CA GLY A 89 -3.13 -9.53 -7.85
C GLY A 89 -4.46 -8.78 -8.00
N PHE A 90 -4.48 -7.74 -8.83
CA PHE A 90 -5.68 -6.98 -9.15
C PHE A 90 -6.66 -7.78 -10.03
N LEU A 91 -6.15 -8.51 -11.01
CA LEU A 91 -6.91 -9.32 -11.95
C LEU A 91 -7.56 -10.54 -11.28
N LEU A 92 -6.86 -11.26 -10.42
CA LEU A 92 -7.30 -12.54 -9.87
C LEU A 92 -8.72 -12.49 -9.27
N PRO A 93 -9.05 -11.59 -8.31
CA PRO A 93 -10.40 -11.52 -7.74
C PRO A 93 -11.44 -11.06 -8.78
N LEU A 94 -11.06 -10.24 -9.76
CA LEU A 94 -11.95 -9.83 -10.85
C LEU A 94 -12.28 -10.99 -11.78
N LYS A 95 -11.29 -11.85 -12.08
CA LYS A 95 -11.50 -13.04 -12.91
C LYS A 95 -12.44 -14.03 -12.24
N LEU A 96 -12.38 -14.17 -10.91
CA LEU A 96 -13.30 -15.03 -10.15
C LEU A 96 -14.77 -14.63 -10.28
N ILE A 97 -15.05 -13.35 -10.55
CA ILE A 97 -16.41 -12.82 -10.78
C ILE A 97 -16.75 -12.69 -12.28
N GLY A 98 -15.97 -13.32 -13.16
CA GLY A 98 -16.23 -13.36 -14.60
C GLY A 98 -15.80 -12.12 -15.38
N PHE A 99 -14.92 -11.28 -14.83
CA PHE A 99 -14.40 -10.10 -15.53
C PHE A 99 -13.38 -10.48 -16.61
N GLU A 100 -13.36 -9.73 -17.71
CA GLU A 100 -12.43 -9.98 -18.81
C GLU A 100 -10.98 -9.74 -18.36
N VAL A 101 -10.09 -10.68 -18.72
CA VAL A 101 -8.68 -10.65 -18.32
C VAL A 101 -7.98 -9.37 -18.80
N LYS A 102 -8.21 -9.00 -20.04
CA LYS A 102 -7.57 -7.83 -20.66
C LYS A 102 -7.98 -6.53 -19.97
N GLU A 103 -9.27 -6.37 -19.67
CA GLU A 103 -9.78 -5.21 -18.95
C GLU A 103 -9.30 -5.19 -17.49
N GLY A 104 -9.27 -6.34 -16.80
CA GLY A 104 -8.74 -6.44 -15.43
C GLY A 104 -7.27 -6.03 -15.33
N LEU A 105 -6.43 -6.50 -16.26
CA LEU A 105 -5.02 -6.10 -16.35
C LEU A 105 -4.86 -4.61 -16.66
N LYS A 106 -5.67 -4.07 -17.57
CA LYS A 106 -5.66 -2.65 -17.92
C LYS A 106 -5.95 -1.76 -16.70
N VAL A 107 -6.96 -2.13 -15.91
CA VAL A 107 -7.31 -1.41 -14.67
C VAL A 107 -6.17 -1.48 -13.67
N GLY A 108 -5.66 -2.69 -13.40
CA GLY A 108 -4.54 -2.90 -12.48
C GLY A 108 -3.30 -2.09 -12.88
N PHE A 109 -2.95 -2.08 -14.17
CA PHE A 109 -1.82 -1.33 -14.70
C PHE A 109 -1.98 0.19 -14.52
N ILE A 110 -3.16 0.73 -14.79
CA ILE A 110 -3.45 2.16 -14.59
C ILE A 110 -3.28 2.55 -13.11
N VAL A 111 -3.86 1.77 -12.20
CA VAL A 111 -3.77 2.01 -10.75
C VAL A 111 -2.31 1.93 -10.30
N HIS A 112 -1.60 0.88 -10.69
CA HIS A 112 -0.23 0.64 -10.28
C HIS A 112 0.72 1.75 -10.76
N ASN A 113 0.65 2.11 -12.03
CA ASN A 113 1.50 3.13 -12.60
C ASN A 113 1.21 4.52 -12.00
N PHE A 114 -0.06 4.83 -11.71
CA PHE A 114 -0.41 6.06 -11.01
C PHE A 114 0.21 6.11 -9.60
N LEU A 115 0.16 5.01 -8.86
CA LEU A 115 0.78 4.93 -7.52
C LEU A 115 2.30 5.07 -7.57
N LEU A 116 2.96 4.41 -8.53
CA LEU A 116 4.41 4.51 -8.73
C LEU A 116 4.83 5.93 -9.09
N LEU A 117 4.17 6.54 -10.09
CA LEU A 117 4.51 7.88 -10.55
C LEU A 117 4.22 8.95 -9.50
N SER A 118 3.09 8.86 -8.79
CA SER A 118 2.78 9.80 -7.70
C SER A 118 3.78 9.69 -6.56
N SER A 119 4.20 8.48 -6.19
CA SER A 119 5.22 8.27 -5.17
C SER A 119 6.58 8.80 -5.61
N ALA A 120 6.99 8.53 -6.86
CA ALA A 120 8.23 9.03 -7.42
C ALA A 120 8.24 10.57 -7.48
N PHE A 121 7.13 11.19 -7.90
CA PHE A 121 6.99 12.64 -7.95
C PHE A 121 7.18 13.27 -6.57
N TRP A 122 6.46 12.79 -5.55
CA TRP A 122 6.61 13.29 -4.18
C TRP A 122 7.99 13.01 -3.59
N GLY A 123 8.60 11.86 -3.93
CA GLY A 123 9.97 11.54 -3.56
C GLY A 123 10.97 12.57 -4.13
N ILE A 124 10.85 12.90 -5.41
CA ILE A 124 11.69 13.91 -6.07
C ILE A 124 11.47 15.30 -5.45
N VAL A 125 10.22 15.71 -5.25
CA VAL A 125 9.88 17.00 -4.61
C VAL A 125 10.49 17.08 -3.20
N SER A 126 10.40 16.00 -2.43
CA SER A 126 11.00 15.92 -1.09
C SER A 126 12.52 16.07 -1.14
N ILE A 127 13.20 15.36 -2.05
CA ILE A 127 14.65 15.46 -2.24
C ILE A 127 15.06 16.89 -2.61
N LEU A 128 14.35 17.52 -3.55
CA LEU A 128 14.63 18.89 -3.96
C LEU A 128 14.41 19.88 -2.83
N TYR A 129 13.35 19.70 -2.04
CA TYR A 129 13.06 20.52 -0.87
C TYR A 129 14.18 20.41 0.18
N LEU A 130 14.56 19.18 0.55
CA LEU A 130 15.65 18.91 1.48
C LEU A 130 16.99 19.46 0.98
N HIS A 131 17.31 19.27 -0.30
CA HIS A 131 18.54 19.78 -0.90
C HIS A 131 18.60 21.32 -0.91
N THR A 132 17.47 22.00 -1.11
CA THR A 132 17.43 23.47 -1.23
C THR A 132 17.36 24.18 0.12
N PHE A 133 16.59 23.64 1.07
CA PHE A 133 16.34 24.29 2.37
C PHE A 133 17.23 23.79 3.49
N PHE A 134 17.51 22.48 3.58
CA PHE A 134 18.24 21.92 4.72
C PHE A 134 19.76 22.12 4.62
N ARG A 135 20.32 22.24 3.40
CA ARG A 135 21.71 22.68 3.19
C ARG A 135 21.96 24.15 3.55
N ARG A 136 20.94 24.93 3.89
CA ARG A 136 21.04 26.36 4.25
C ARG A 136 20.88 26.63 5.76
N SER A 137 20.69 25.61 6.59
CA SER A 137 20.77 25.74 8.04
C SER A 137 22.22 25.50 8.49
N PRO A 138 22.82 26.39 9.31
CA PRO A 138 24.19 26.22 9.79
C PRO A 138 24.37 24.97 10.66
#